data_AF-A0A0L8IRA9-F1
#
_entry.id   AF-A0A0L8IRA9-F1
#
_cell.length_a   1.000
_cell.length_b   1.000
_cell.length_c   1.000
_cell.angle_alpha   90.00
_cell.angle_beta   90.00
_cell.angle_gamma   90.00
#
_symmetry.space_group_name_H-M   'P 1'
#
loop_
_entity.id
_entity.type
_entity.pdbx_description
1 polymer ?
#
loop_
_entity_poly.entity_id
_entity_poly.type
_entity_poly.pdbx_seq_one_letter_code
_entity_poly.pdbx_strand_id
1 'polypeptide(L)' 'MPKEEQRLPELLDVTLATMAQNGFVLSGIEHVDGCAYGQSWWCRYP' A
#
# COMPACT_ATOMS: atom_id res chain seq x y z
N MET A 1 20.38 -3.62 11.13
CA MET A 1 19.72 -2.31 11.34
C MET A 1 18.23 -2.54 11.35
N PRO A 2 17.46 -1.98 12.30
CA PRO A 2 16.01 -1.98 12.18
C PRO A 2 15.67 -1.24 10.88
N LYS A 3 14.88 -1.84 9.99
CA LYS A 3 14.29 -1.09 8.87
C LYS A 3 13.35 -0.08 9.53
N GLU A 4 13.54 1.20 9.28
CA GLU A 4 12.53 2.19 9.68
C GLU A 4 11.17 1.71 9.17
N GLU A 5 10.15 1.76 10.03
CA GLU A 5 8.78 1.45 9.63
C GLU A 5 8.33 2.49 8.61
N GLN A 6 8.62 2.21 7.34
CA GLN A 6 8.16 3.02 6.23
C GLN A 6 6.65 2.83 6.16
N ARG A 7 5.93 3.83 6.65
CA ARG A 7 4.49 3.91 6.50
C ARG A 7 4.18 3.96 5.00
N LEU A 8 3.13 3.26 4.60
CA LEU A 8 2.58 3.42 3.26
C LEU A 8 2.23 4.91 3.05
N PRO A 9 2.37 5.42 1.82
CA PRO A 9 1.89 6.75 1.49
C PRO A 9 0.38 6.87 1.74
N GLU A 10 -0.14 8.10 1.77
CA GLU A 10 -1.58 8.30 1.91
C GLU A 10 -2.30 7.78 0.66
N LEU A 11 -3.18 6.81 0.87
CA LEU A 11 -3.95 6.17 -0.19
C LEU A 11 -5.41 6.58 -0.09
N LEU A 12 -5.98 6.98 -1.21
CA LEU A 12 -7.39 7.30 -1.36
C LEU A 12 -8.11 6.16 -2.09
N ASP A 13 -9.41 6.02 -1.83
CA ASP A 13 -10.27 4.98 -2.41
C ASP A 13 -9.68 3.57 -2.27
N VAL A 14 -9.24 3.27 -1.04
CA VAL A 14 -8.46 2.08 -0.74
C VAL A 14 -9.33 0.83 -0.80
N THR A 15 -8.89 -0.13 -1.61
CA THR A 15 -9.47 -1.48 -1.64
C THR A 15 -8.44 -2.48 -1.15
N LEU A 16 -8.87 -3.32 -0.21
CA LEU A 16 -8.10 -4.49 0.19
C LEU A 16 -8.51 -5.69 -0.68
N ALA A 17 -7.53 -6.30 -1.33
CA ALA A 17 -7.69 -7.45 -2.20
C ALA A 17 -6.79 -8.62 -1.75
N THR A 18 -7.01 -9.79 -2.36
CA THR A 18 -6.21 -11.03 -2.24
C THR A 18 -5.56 -11.24 -0.87
N MET A 19 -6.27 -11.89 0.04
CA MET A 19 -5.77 -12.25 1.37
C MET A 19 -5.10 -13.62 1.33
N ALA A 20 -3.86 -13.70 1.81
CA ALA A 20 -3.15 -14.93 2.13
C ALA A 20 -2.76 -14.93 3.61
N GLN A 21 -2.34 -16.08 4.13
CA GLN A 21 -2.11 -16.27 5.56
C GLN A 21 -1.15 -15.24 6.19
N ASN A 22 -0.17 -14.72 5.41
CA ASN A 22 0.83 -13.76 5.89
C ASN A 22 0.91 -12.48 5.02
N GLY A 23 -0.15 -12.17 4.27
CA GLY A 23 -0.14 -10.93 3.50
C GLY A 23 -1.42 -10.66 2.73
N PHE A 24 -1.55 -9.43 2.27
CA PHE A 24 -2.67 -8.94 1.49
C PHE A 24 -2.20 -7.91 0.47
N VAL A 25 -3.00 -7.68 -0.56
CA VAL A 25 -2.74 -6.59 -1.52
C VAL A 25 -3.61 -5.39 -1.15
N LEU A 26 -3.00 -4.24 -0.87
CA LEU A 26 -3.71 -2.96 -0.86
C LEU A 26 -3.62 -2.34 -2.24
N SER A 27 -4.73 -1.83 -2.75
CA SER A 27 -4.74 -0.97 -3.94
C SER A 27 -5.45 0.33 -3.62
N GLY A 28 -5.02 1.41 -4.26
CA GLY A 28 -5.62 2.73 -4.06
C GLY A 28 -5.03 3.76 -4.99
N ILE A 29 -5.48 4.99 -4.84
CA ILE A 29 -4.98 6.15 -5.55
C ILE A 29 -4.01 6.92 -4.66
N GLU A 30 -2.82 7.21 -5.20
CA GLU A 30 -1.82 8.10 -4.59
C GLU A 30 -1.72 9.40 -5.42
N HIS A 31 -1.69 10.55 -4.74
CA HIS A 31 -1.44 11.83 -5.40
C HIS A 31 0.03 12.23 -5.27
N VAL A 32 0.74 12.32 -6.39
CA VAL A 32 2.15 12.74 -6.44
C VAL A 32 2.26 13.89 -7.43
N ASP A 33 2.73 15.05 -6.95
CA ASP A 33 2.94 16.26 -7.76
C ASP A 33 1.73 16.69 -8.61
N GLY A 34 0.53 16.54 -8.06
CA GLY A 34 -0.72 16.89 -8.74
C GLY A 34 -1.26 15.84 -9.71
N CYS A 35 -0.57 14.70 -9.86
CA CYS A 35 -1.02 13.56 -10.66
C CYS A 35 -1.58 12.44 -9.76
N ALA A 36 -2.68 11.82 -10.18
CA ALA A 36 -3.26 10.66 -9.51
C ALA A 36 -2.74 9.36 -10.14
N TYR A 37 -2.18 8.49 -9.31
CA TYR A 37 -1.66 7.19 -9.72
C TYR A 37 -2.42 6.06 -9.04
N GLY A 38 -2.94 5.12 -9.83
CA GLY A 38 -3.41 3.85 -9.31
C GLY A 38 -2.22 2.95 -8.97
N GLN A 39 -2.16 2.47 -7.74
CA GLN A 39 -1.05 1.66 -7.26
C GLN A 39 -1.53 0.48 -6.42
N SER A 40 -0.70 -0.55 -6.35
CA SER A 40 -0.94 -1.77 -5.57
C SER A 40 0.31 -2.18 -4.80
N TRP A 41 0.14 -2.49 -3.52
CA TRP A 41 1.21 -2.89 -2.60
C TRP A 41 0.95 -4.27 -2.04
N TRP A 42 1.96 -5.13 -2.08
CA TRP A 42 1.96 -6.39 -1.36
C TRP A 42 2.42 -6.17 0.08
N CYS A 43 1.45 -6.13 0.99
CA CYS A 43 1.68 -5.89 2.41
C CYS A 43 1.87 -7.23 3.13
N ARG A 44 2.97 -7.35 3.87
CA ARG A 44 3.29 -8.52 4.69
C ARG A 44 3.68 -8.09 6.08
N TYR A 45 3.30 -8.91 7.05
CA TYR A 45 3.89 -8.83 8.38
C TYR A 45 5.28 -9.49 8.33
N PRO A 46 6.34 -8.87 8.88
CA PRO A 46 7.67 -9.47 8.94
C PRO A 46 7.74 -10.72 9.83
#